data_AF-A0A7Y1Z1J4-F1
#
_entry.id   AF-A0A7Y1Z1J4-F1
#
_cell.length_a   1.000
_cell.length_b   1.000
_cell.length_c   1.000
_cell.angle_alpha   90.00
_cell.angle_beta   90.00
_cell.angle_gamma   90.00
#
_symmetry.space_group_name_H-M   'P 1'
#
loop_
_entity.id
_entity.type
_entity.pdbx_description
1 polymer ?
#
loop_
_entity_poly.entity_id
_entity_poly.type
_entity_poly.pdbx_seq_one_letter_code
_entity_poly.pdbx_strand_id
1 'polypeptide(L)'
;MNNQDLDWISVGRVEDLPEGRVKTVTVNTTSICLSHFDGQWAAMDNRCPHQGGPLGEGSIEAGVDGQCWIRCPWHGWDFHPLTGAPPGGHEDSGQELYPLEVREGEIFIGLAPEPEHARTVSDVMAETMVNWGVKRVFGMVGHSNLGLADAIRVRTIKGDIGYVGVRHEGAAAFAASAYGKLTGRPAACLTIAGPGATNLLTGMWDANVDRAPVLALTGQVQTQVFGPGAFQDIDLKSAFHAVSKFSQPVLNSSNHAELMSLACKSALVERNVSHLIFPDDVQTIESEAAASGPSGRTGGSVVVPSKDDLDQAAGLINAAQRPVIVMGHGAVEARAAVIGLAERLGAPVMTTFKGKGLIADSHPNAAGVLGRSGTPIASWFMNEADLIIALGSSFANHTGIEASKPIIQVDFERMQLGKFHPVTLPVWGEIGAFCAAVTPRLSGAAGS
;
A
#
# COMPACT_ATOMS: atom_id res chain seq x y z
N MET A 1 -28.26 -25.91 20.09
CA MET A 1 -28.52 -24.49 20.42
C MET A 1 -30.01 -24.25 20.35
N ASN A 2 -30.57 -23.38 21.19
CA ASN A 2 -31.98 -23.03 21.08
C ASN A 2 -32.14 -22.06 19.90
N ASN A 3 -33.29 -22.07 19.21
CA ASN A 3 -33.51 -21.22 18.03
C ASN A 3 -33.44 -19.71 18.33
N GLN A 4 -33.51 -19.35 19.62
CA GLN A 4 -33.41 -18.00 20.16
C GLN A 4 -31.96 -17.48 20.27
N ASP A 5 -30.96 -18.36 20.19
CA ASP A 5 -29.54 -18.01 20.34
C ASP A 5 -28.84 -17.80 18.98
N LEU A 6 -29.59 -17.84 17.87
CA LEU A 6 -29.08 -17.70 16.51
C LEU A 6 -29.23 -16.27 15.99
N ASP A 7 -28.22 -15.83 15.26
CA ASP A 7 -28.31 -14.63 14.44
C ASP A 7 -29.08 -14.97 13.16
N TRP A 8 -30.24 -14.34 12.99
CA TRP A 8 -31.10 -14.50 11.81
C TRP A 8 -30.77 -13.44 10.76
N ILE A 9 -30.14 -13.87 9.68
CA ILE A 9 -29.61 -12.97 8.66
C ILE A 9 -30.40 -13.15 7.36
N SER A 10 -30.89 -12.04 6.80
CA SER A 10 -31.59 -12.02 5.51
C SER A 10 -30.59 -12.25 4.37
N VAL A 11 -30.87 -13.21 3.50
CA VAL A 11 -29.98 -13.63 2.40
C VAL A 11 -30.59 -13.42 1.00
N GLY A 12 -31.74 -12.76 0.96
CA GLY A 12 -32.49 -12.47 -0.26
C GLY A 12 -33.96 -12.82 -0.14
N ARG A 13 -34.65 -12.78 -1.28
CA ARG A 13 -36.09 -13.04 -1.40
C ARG A 13 -36.35 -14.38 -2.08
N VAL A 14 -37.54 -14.93 -1.84
CA VAL A 14 -37.98 -16.19 -2.48
C VAL A 14 -37.99 -16.12 -4.01
N GLU A 15 -38.13 -14.92 -4.58
CA GLU A 15 -38.11 -14.67 -6.02
C GLU A 15 -36.70 -14.78 -6.64
N ASP A 16 -35.64 -14.69 -5.82
CA ASP A 16 -34.26 -14.70 -6.29
C ASP A 16 -33.76 -16.10 -6.68
N LEU A 17 -34.47 -17.15 -6.26
CA LEU A 17 -34.11 -18.54 -6.55
C LEU A 17 -35.35 -19.33 -7.02
N PRO A 18 -35.48 -19.59 -8.33
CA PRO A 18 -36.56 -20.41 -8.87
C PRO A 18 -36.57 -21.84 -8.33
N GLU A 19 -37.73 -22.49 -8.40
CA GLU A 19 -37.89 -23.93 -8.09
C GLU A 19 -36.91 -24.80 -8.89
N GLY A 20 -36.34 -25.82 -8.23
CA GLY A 20 -35.37 -26.74 -8.84
C GLY A 20 -33.97 -26.13 -9.04
N ARG A 21 -33.58 -25.14 -8.23
CA ARG A 21 -32.26 -24.48 -8.31
C ARG A 21 -31.55 -24.43 -6.96
N VAL A 22 -30.24 -24.22 -7.05
CA VAL A 22 -29.38 -23.84 -5.92
C VAL A 22 -28.69 -22.51 -6.21
N LYS A 23 -28.33 -21.77 -5.17
CA LYS A 23 -27.41 -20.64 -5.26
C LYS A 23 -26.50 -20.58 -4.03
N THR A 24 -25.29 -20.09 -4.23
CA THR A 24 -24.42 -19.70 -3.11
C THR A 24 -24.93 -18.39 -2.51
N VAL A 25 -25.13 -18.38 -1.20
CA VAL A 25 -25.28 -17.15 -0.39
C VAL A 25 -24.16 -17.08 0.64
N THR A 26 -23.76 -15.88 1.01
CA THR A 26 -22.79 -15.65 2.08
C THR A 26 -23.52 -15.04 3.26
N VAL A 27 -23.38 -15.69 4.42
CA VAL A 27 -24.01 -15.27 5.67
C VAL A 27 -22.90 -15.10 6.69
N ASN A 28 -22.61 -13.85 7.06
CA ASN A 28 -21.39 -13.48 7.77
C ASN A 28 -20.13 -14.00 7.04
N THR A 29 -19.36 -14.89 7.67
CA THR A 29 -18.17 -15.56 7.11
C THR A 29 -18.45 -16.95 6.54
N THR A 30 -19.69 -17.45 6.62
CA THR A 30 -20.09 -18.78 6.17
C THR A 30 -20.66 -18.73 4.76
N SER A 31 -20.16 -19.60 3.88
CA SER A 31 -20.74 -19.81 2.55
C SER A 31 -21.78 -20.93 2.64
N ILE A 32 -22.99 -20.67 2.16
CA ILE A 32 -24.13 -21.59 2.26
C ILE A 32 -24.71 -21.87 0.88
N CYS A 33 -24.98 -23.15 0.61
CA CYS A 33 -25.81 -23.58 -0.51
C CYS A 33 -27.27 -23.45 -0.11
N LEU A 34 -27.98 -22.50 -0.74
CA LEU A 34 -29.42 -22.36 -0.60
C LEU A 34 -30.11 -23.12 -1.73
N SER A 35 -31.02 -24.03 -1.40
CA SER A 35 -31.81 -24.80 -2.35
C SER A 35 -33.29 -24.44 -2.29
N HIS A 36 -33.96 -24.46 -3.45
CA HIS A 36 -35.42 -24.40 -3.57
C HIS A 36 -35.87 -25.62 -4.35
N PHE A 37 -36.55 -26.55 -3.66
CA PHE A 37 -36.93 -27.84 -4.21
C PHE A 37 -38.24 -28.34 -3.59
N ASP A 38 -39.16 -28.81 -4.43
CA ASP A 38 -40.49 -29.30 -4.07
C ASP A 38 -41.28 -28.29 -3.23
N GLY A 39 -41.19 -27.00 -3.61
CA GLY A 39 -41.82 -25.89 -2.90
C GLY A 39 -41.26 -25.62 -1.50
N GLN A 40 -40.15 -26.26 -1.14
CA GLN A 40 -39.47 -26.12 0.15
C GLN A 40 -38.08 -25.53 -0.01
N TRP A 41 -37.57 -24.96 1.08
CA TRP A 41 -36.27 -24.30 1.13
C TRP A 41 -35.36 -25.02 2.11
N ALA A 42 -34.10 -25.20 1.73
CA ALA A 42 -33.07 -25.67 2.66
C ALA A 42 -31.79 -24.84 2.51
N ALA A 43 -31.09 -24.70 3.63
CA ALA A 43 -29.78 -24.08 3.71
C ALA A 43 -28.80 -25.15 4.21
N MET A 44 -27.72 -25.37 3.47
CA MET A 44 -26.71 -26.36 3.80
C MET A 44 -25.30 -25.82 3.58
N ASP A 45 -24.29 -26.43 4.22
CA ASP A 45 -22.90 -26.06 3.99
C ASP A 45 -22.62 -26.06 2.48
N ASN A 46 -22.01 -24.98 2.01
CA ASN A 46 -21.67 -24.88 0.60
C ASN A 46 -20.49 -25.80 0.24
N ARG A 47 -19.71 -26.24 1.23
CA ARG A 47 -18.52 -27.05 1.05
C ARG A 47 -18.86 -28.53 0.97
N CYS A 48 -18.79 -29.09 -0.23
CA CYS A 48 -18.94 -30.53 -0.42
C CYS A 48 -17.90 -31.32 0.41
N PRO A 49 -18.29 -32.30 1.26
CA PRO A 49 -17.40 -33.02 2.17
C PRO A 49 -16.41 -33.93 1.45
N HIS A 50 -16.62 -34.23 0.17
CA HIS A 50 -15.68 -35.02 -0.63
C HIS A 50 -14.35 -34.26 -0.88
N GLN A 51 -14.41 -33.06 -1.48
CA GLN A 51 -13.22 -32.30 -1.91
C GLN A 51 -13.39 -30.77 -1.77
N GLY A 52 -14.45 -30.30 -1.11
CA GLY A 52 -14.67 -28.89 -0.82
C GLY A 52 -15.35 -28.07 -1.92
N GLY A 53 -15.91 -28.71 -2.95
CA GLY A 53 -16.56 -27.99 -4.05
C GLY A 53 -17.83 -27.22 -3.63
N PRO A 54 -18.11 -26.06 -4.25
CA PRO A 54 -19.22 -25.18 -3.90
C PRO A 54 -20.56 -25.72 -4.42
N LEU A 55 -21.37 -26.32 -3.55
CA LEU A 55 -22.65 -26.93 -3.93
C LEU A 55 -23.65 -25.94 -4.52
N GLY A 56 -23.62 -24.69 -4.07
CA GLY A 56 -24.45 -23.60 -4.56
C GLY A 56 -24.11 -23.11 -5.98
N GLU A 57 -22.99 -23.58 -6.55
CA GLU A 57 -22.66 -23.44 -7.98
C GLU A 57 -22.99 -24.72 -8.78
N GLY A 58 -23.54 -25.73 -8.12
CA GLY A 58 -24.02 -26.96 -8.73
C GLY A 58 -25.40 -26.83 -9.39
N SER A 59 -25.98 -27.97 -9.70
CA SER A 59 -27.29 -28.12 -10.35
C SER A 59 -28.12 -29.18 -9.63
N ILE A 60 -29.45 -29.02 -9.64
CA ILE A 60 -30.37 -30.09 -9.24
C ILE A 60 -30.68 -30.94 -10.48
N GLU A 61 -30.32 -32.22 -10.44
CA GLU A 61 -30.42 -33.15 -11.56
C GLU A 61 -31.06 -34.47 -11.13
N ALA A 62 -31.82 -35.11 -12.03
CA ALA A 62 -32.35 -36.45 -11.80
C ALA A 62 -31.21 -37.49 -11.87
N GLY A 63 -31.10 -38.28 -10.81
CA GLY A 63 -30.20 -39.43 -10.68
C GLY A 63 -30.73 -40.67 -11.41
N VAL A 64 -29.89 -41.70 -11.46
CA VAL A 64 -30.23 -43.01 -12.09
C VAL A 64 -31.34 -43.76 -11.36
N ASP A 65 -31.57 -43.42 -10.09
CA ASP A 65 -32.65 -43.92 -9.24
C ASP A 65 -33.96 -43.15 -9.41
N GLY A 66 -33.99 -42.14 -10.28
CA GLY A 66 -35.13 -41.27 -10.52
C GLY A 66 -35.35 -40.20 -9.43
N GLN A 67 -34.49 -40.13 -8.41
CA GLN A 67 -34.52 -39.06 -7.41
C GLN A 67 -33.74 -37.83 -7.90
N CYS A 68 -34.07 -36.63 -7.43
CA CYS A 68 -33.32 -35.43 -7.77
C CYS A 68 -32.23 -35.16 -6.74
N TRP A 69 -31.06 -34.74 -7.21
CA TRP A 69 -29.85 -34.53 -6.41
C TRP A 69 -29.21 -33.19 -6.74
N ILE A 70 -28.73 -32.47 -5.72
CA ILE A 70 -27.76 -31.39 -5.91
C ILE A 70 -26.42 -32.04 -6.28
N ARG A 71 -25.92 -31.75 -7.48
CA ARG A 71 -24.66 -32.26 -7.99
C ARG A 71 -23.53 -31.25 -7.79
N CYS A 72 -22.51 -31.66 -7.04
CA CYS A 72 -21.30 -30.85 -6.83
C CYS A 72 -20.58 -30.58 -8.16
N PRO A 73 -20.28 -29.32 -8.50
CA PRO A 73 -19.73 -28.95 -9.81
C PRO A 73 -18.30 -29.43 -10.04
N TRP A 74 -17.57 -29.79 -8.97
CA TRP A 74 -16.17 -30.23 -9.11
C TRP A 74 -16.05 -31.70 -9.50
N HIS A 75 -16.83 -32.59 -8.85
CA HIS A 75 -16.63 -34.03 -8.94
C HIS A 75 -17.93 -34.83 -9.08
N GLY A 76 -19.08 -34.16 -9.21
CA GLY A 76 -20.36 -34.84 -9.45
C GLY A 76 -20.93 -35.59 -8.24
N TRP A 77 -20.48 -35.29 -7.02
CA TRP A 77 -21.06 -35.87 -5.81
C TRP A 77 -22.46 -35.31 -5.56
N ASP A 78 -23.38 -36.21 -5.26
CA ASP A 78 -24.82 -35.93 -5.20
C ASP A 78 -25.30 -35.82 -3.74
N PHE A 79 -26.17 -34.86 -3.45
CA PHE A 79 -26.79 -34.65 -2.14
C PHE A 79 -28.27 -34.31 -2.28
N HIS A 80 -29.13 -34.84 -1.40
CA HIS A 80 -30.56 -34.61 -1.48
C HIS A 80 -30.88 -33.12 -1.24
N PRO A 81 -31.66 -32.45 -2.11
CA PRO A 81 -31.81 -31.00 -2.09
C PRO A 81 -32.35 -30.39 -0.78
N LEU A 82 -33.10 -31.15 0.02
CA LEU A 82 -33.70 -30.64 1.25
C LEU A 82 -33.02 -31.16 2.53
N THR A 83 -32.37 -32.32 2.45
CA THR A 83 -31.86 -33.01 3.65
C THR A 83 -30.34 -33.07 3.68
N GLY A 84 -29.67 -32.77 2.56
CA GLY A 84 -28.21 -32.87 2.45
C GLY A 84 -27.68 -34.31 2.51
N ALA A 85 -28.55 -35.33 2.58
CA ALA A 85 -28.16 -36.72 2.64
C ALA A 85 -27.57 -37.17 1.29
N PRO A 86 -26.48 -37.95 1.27
CA PRO A 86 -25.95 -38.51 0.04
C PRO A 86 -26.82 -39.68 -0.45
N PRO A 87 -26.72 -40.09 -1.72
CA PRO A 87 -27.22 -41.38 -2.16
C PRO A 87 -26.52 -42.48 -1.33
N GLY A 88 -27.27 -43.50 -0.89
CA GLY A 88 -26.85 -44.43 0.15
C GLY A 88 -25.45 -45.04 -0.02
N GLY A 89 -24.84 -45.47 1.10
CA GLY A 89 -23.48 -46.04 1.14
C GLY A 89 -22.39 -45.11 1.69
N HIS A 90 -22.73 -43.85 1.98
CA HIS A 90 -21.84 -42.84 2.57
C HIS A 90 -22.55 -42.00 3.65
N GLU A 91 -23.30 -42.67 4.54
CA GLU A 91 -24.20 -42.04 5.52
C GLU A 91 -23.50 -41.10 6.51
N ASP A 92 -22.17 -41.19 6.64
CA ASP A 92 -21.30 -40.33 7.44
C ASP A 92 -20.85 -39.03 6.72
N SER A 93 -21.29 -38.81 5.48
CA SER A 93 -20.83 -37.70 4.61
C SER A 93 -21.94 -36.73 4.17
N GLY A 94 -23.07 -36.68 4.88
CA GLY A 94 -24.14 -35.72 4.60
C GLY A 94 -23.73 -34.26 4.85
N GLN A 95 -24.48 -33.31 4.27
CA GLN A 95 -24.27 -31.89 4.52
C GLN A 95 -24.73 -31.48 5.92
N GLU A 96 -24.01 -30.52 6.51
CA GLU A 96 -24.53 -29.77 7.65
C GLU A 96 -25.67 -28.85 7.16
N LEU A 97 -26.81 -28.90 7.85
CA LEU A 97 -27.97 -28.05 7.58
C LEU A 97 -28.02 -26.88 8.55
N TYR A 98 -28.43 -25.71 8.05
CA TYR A 98 -28.65 -24.51 8.84
C TYR A 98 -30.16 -24.24 8.99
N PRO A 99 -30.63 -23.79 10.17
CA PRO A 99 -32.00 -23.32 10.34
C PRO A 99 -32.36 -22.23 9.33
N LEU A 100 -33.53 -22.36 8.73
CA LEU A 100 -34.04 -21.43 7.72
C LEU A 100 -35.49 -21.08 8.01
N GLU A 101 -35.82 -19.80 7.84
CA GLU A 101 -37.19 -19.29 7.94
C GLU A 101 -37.48 -18.34 6.78
N VAL A 102 -38.69 -18.41 6.25
CA VAL A 102 -39.20 -17.43 5.28
C VAL A 102 -40.19 -16.51 5.98
N ARG A 103 -39.90 -15.21 6.03
CA ARG A 103 -40.73 -14.18 6.67
C ARG A 103 -41.10 -13.14 5.63
N GLU A 104 -42.40 -12.99 5.34
CA GLU A 104 -42.90 -11.99 4.37
C GLU A 104 -42.22 -12.03 2.97
N GLY A 105 -41.80 -13.23 2.53
CA GLY A 105 -41.12 -13.44 1.25
C GLY A 105 -39.61 -13.19 1.28
N GLU A 106 -39.03 -12.84 2.42
CA GLU A 106 -37.59 -12.81 2.67
C GLU A 106 -37.11 -14.12 3.31
N ILE A 107 -35.91 -14.55 2.95
CA ILE A 107 -35.28 -15.79 3.43
C ILE A 107 -34.26 -15.41 4.49
N PHE A 108 -34.43 -15.97 5.68
CA PHE A 108 -33.51 -15.82 6.81
C PHE A 108 -32.82 -17.14 7.10
N ILE A 109 -31.51 -17.08 7.33
CA ILE A 109 -30.72 -18.22 7.79
C ILE A 109 -30.23 -17.94 9.20
N GLY A 110 -30.45 -18.89 10.10
CA GLY A 110 -30.00 -18.85 11.48
C GLY A 110 -28.61 -19.45 11.61
N LEU A 111 -27.64 -18.64 12.03
CA LEU A 111 -26.29 -19.10 12.34
C LEU A 111 -25.97 -18.85 13.80
N ALA A 112 -25.06 -19.66 14.36
CA ALA A 112 -24.46 -19.30 15.63
C ALA A 112 -23.78 -17.92 15.48
N PRO A 113 -23.83 -17.07 16.52
CA PRO A 113 -23.12 -15.80 16.52
C PRO A 113 -21.65 -16.01 16.16
N GLU A 114 -21.08 -15.09 15.39
CA GLU A 114 -19.64 -15.17 15.11
C GLU A 114 -18.86 -15.20 16.42
N PRO A 115 -17.84 -16.07 16.55
CA PRO A 115 -16.99 -16.05 17.72
C PRO A 115 -16.34 -14.69 17.86
N GLU A 116 -16.20 -14.22 19.09
CA GLU A 116 -15.53 -12.95 19.37
C GLU A 116 -14.10 -12.99 18.81
N HIS A 117 -13.69 -11.90 18.15
CA HIS A 117 -12.35 -11.77 17.59
C HIS A 117 -11.30 -11.83 18.70
N ALA A 118 -10.56 -12.93 18.78
CA ALA A 118 -9.41 -13.04 19.68
C ALA A 118 -8.29 -12.13 19.17
N ARG A 119 -7.78 -11.25 20.02
CA ARG A 119 -6.72 -10.30 19.64
C ARG A 119 -5.41 -11.02 19.43
N THR A 120 -4.77 -10.81 18.28
CA THR A 120 -3.56 -11.51 17.86
C THR A 120 -2.35 -10.60 17.73
N VAL A 121 -1.18 -11.19 17.52
CA VAL A 121 0.03 -10.50 17.04
C VAL A 121 -0.25 -9.63 15.81
N SER A 122 -1.03 -10.13 14.86
CA SER A 122 -1.39 -9.37 13.66
C SER A 122 -2.22 -8.13 13.98
N ASP A 123 -3.12 -8.20 14.98
CA ASP A 123 -3.88 -7.05 15.45
C ASP A 123 -2.98 -5.98 16.07
N VAL A 124 -2.04 -6.37 16.95
CA VAL A 124 -1.06 -5.45 17.54
C VAL A 124 -0.27 -4.72 16.45
N MET A 125 0.13 -5.43 15.41
CA MET A 125 0.88 -4.86 14.29
C MET A 125 0.01 -3.98 13.39
N ALA A 126 -1.23 -4.38 13.08
CA ALA A 126 -2.17 -3.56 12.30
C ALA A 126 -2.54 -2.26 13.04
N GLU A 127 -2.78 -2.33 14.35
CA GLU A 127 -3.01 -1.18 15.23
C GLU A 127 -1.80 -0.23 15.25
N THR A 128 -0.59 -0.78 15.39
CA THR A 128 0.64 0.00 15.36
C THR A 128 0.78 0.70 14.00
N MET A 129 0.56 -0.03 12.90
CA MET A 129 0.60 0.51 11.55
C MET A 129 -0.38 1.69 11.36
N VAL A 130 -1.60 1.57 11.89
CA VAL A 130 -2.60 2.63 11.91
C VAL A 130 -2.14 3.83 12.74
N ASN A 131 -1.56 3.61 13.93
CA ASN A 131 -1.04 4.68 14.80
C ASN A 131 0.09 5.47 14.13
N TRP A 132 0.89 4.82 13.28
CA TRP A 132 1.92 5.44 12.45
C TRP A 132 1.35 6.17 11.21
N GLY A 133 0.03 6.17 11.05
CA GLY A 133 -0.67 7.01 10.08
C GLY A 133 -0.84 6.39 8.70
N VAL A 134 -0.68 5.06 8.56
CA VAL A 134 -1.04 4.32 7.35
C VAL A 134 -2.56 4.34 7.20
N LYS A 135 -3.04 4.70 6.00
CA LYS A 135 -4.47 4.86 5.72
C LYS A 135 -4.99 3.98 4.59
N ARG A 136 -4.10 3.35 3.82
CA ARG A 136 -4.46 2.48 2.69
C ARG A 136 -3.60 1.23 2.66
N VAL A 137 -4.26 0.09 2.43
CA VAL A 137 -3.65 -1.18 2.06
C VAL A 137 -4.13 -1.56 0.67
N PHE A 138 -3.21 -1.87 -0.23
CA PHE A 138 -3.50 -2.43 -1.55
C PHE A 138 -3.04 -3.89 -1.55
N GLY A 139 -3.87 -4.84 -1.96
CA GLY A 139 -3.40 -6.21 -1.87
C GLY A 139 -4.35 -7.30 -2.30
N MET A 140 -3.90 -8.51 -2.05
CA MET A 140 -4.62 -9.75 -2.28
C MET A 140 -4.57 -10.60 -1.00
N VAL A 141 -5.69 -11.23 -0.68
CA VAL A 141 -5.79 -12.21 0.41
C VAL A 141 -5.57 -13.60 -0.15
N GLY A 142 -4.85 -14.43 0.60
CA GLY A 142 -4.73 -15.85 0.34
C GLY A 142 -4.13 -16.58 1.54
N HIS A 143 -4.03 -17.91 1.44
CA HIS A 143 -3.75 -18.79 2.58
C HIS A 143 -2.65 -18.29 3.52
N SER A 144 -1.52 -17.82 2.98
CA SER A 144 -0.37 -17.51 3.82
C SER A 144 -0.39 -16.12 4.47
N ASN A 145 -1.48 -15.36 4.37
CA ASN A 145 -1.59 -14.02 4.98
C ASN A 145 -2.93 -13.77 5.69
N LEU A 146 -3.69 -14.85 5.96
CA LEU A 146 -5.05 -14.75 6.48
C LEU A 146 -5.14 -14.04 7.83
N GLY A 147 -4.23 -14.32 8.77
CA GLY A 147 -4.26 -13.68 10.09
C GLY A 147 -4.00 -12.17 10.01
N LEU A 148 -3.08 -11.74 9.15
CA LEU A 148 -2.85 -10.32 8.90
C LEU A 148 -3.99 -9.66 8.13
N ALA A 149 -4.55 -10.36 7.14
CA ALA A 149 -5.71 -9.89 6.39
C ALA A 149 -6.92 -9.65 7.31
N ASP A 150 -7.15 -10.54 8.27
CA ASP A 150 -8.23 -10.43 9.24
C ASP A 150 -8.03 -9.24 10.20
N ALA A 151 -6.82 -9.06 10.74
CA ALA A 151 -6.48 -7.87 11.53
C ALA A 151 -6.72 -6.55 10.74
N ILE A 152 -6.37 -6.51 9.45
CA ILE A 152 -6.64 -5.37 8.58
C ILE A 152 -8.15 -5.19 8.33
N ARG A 153 -8.91 -6.28 8.17
CA ARG A 153 -10.37 -6.25 8.04
C ARG A 153 -11.00 -5.61 9.28
N VAL A 154 -10.60 -6.01 10.49
CA VAL A 154 -11.08 -5.43 11.75
C VAL A 154 -10.83 -3.91 11.79
N ARG A 155 -9.61 -3.45 11.42
CA ARG A 155 -9.32 -2.00 11.34
C ARG A 155 -10.12 -1.29 10.26
N THR A 156 -10.46 -1.98 9.17
CA THR A 156 -11.27 -1.43 8.08
C THR A 156 -12.72 -1.24 8.52
N ILE A 157 -13.32 -2.22 9.21
CA ILE A 157 -14.69 -2.12 9.78
C ILE A 157 -14.78 -0.97 10.78
N LYS A 158 -13.73 -0.75 11.59
CA LYS A 158 -13.63 0.39 12.52
C LYS A 158 -13.44 1.75 11.83
N GLY A 159 -13.14 1.78 10.53
CA GLY A 159 -12.94 3.01 9.75
C GLY A 159 -11.54 3.62 9.86
N ASP A 160 -10.56 2.89 10.39
CA ASP A 160 -9.22 3.43 10.64
C ASP A 160 -8.31 3.45 9.41
N ILE A 161 -8.49 2.45 8.55
CA ILE A 161 -7.71 2.15 7.35
C ILE A 161 -8.65 1.67 6.24
N GLY A 162 -8.31 1.92 4.97
CA GLY A 162 -9.04 1.37 3.83
C GLY A 162 -8.27 0.26 3.13
N TYR A 163 -8.97 -0.81 2.73
CA TYR A 163 -8.42 -1.89 1.91
C TYR A 163 -8.88 -1.77 0.46
N VAL A 164 -7.96 -1.99 -0.49
CA VAL A 164 -8.23 -2.03 -1.93
C VAL A 164 -7.74 -3.37 -2.46
N GLY A 165 -8.69 -4.24 -2.80
CA GLY A 165 -8.40 -5.51 -3.46
C GLY A 165 -7.88 -5.27 -4.88
N VAL A 166 -6.75 -5.89 -5.24
CA VAL A 166 -6.19 -5.84 -6.58
C VAL A 166 -6.41 -7.14 -7.34
N ARG A 167 -6.10 -7.17 -8.64
CA ARG A 167 -6.11 -8.40 -9.46
C ARG A 167 -4.72 -8.94 -9.78
N HIS A 168 -3.69 -8.19 -9.41
CA HIS A 168 -2.28 -8.58 -9.53
C HIS A 168 -1.45 -7.77 -8.53
N GLU A 169 -0.51 -8.40 -7.83
CA GLU A 169 0.25 -7.77 -6.74
C GLU A 169 1.14 -6.63 -7.23
N GLY A 170 1.70 -6.74 -8.44
CA GLY A 170 2.40 -5.62 -9.07
C GLY A 170 1.56 -4.34 -9.14
N ALA A 171 0.24 -4.44 -9.34
CA ALA A 171 -0.65 -3.28 -9.31
C ALA A 171 -0.78 -2.70 -7.88
N ALA A 172 -0.79 -3.55 -6.85
CA ALA A 172 -0.73 -3.09 -5.46
C ALA A 172 0.58 -2.34 -5.18
N ALA A 173 1.71 -2.88 -5.63
CA ALA A 173 3.02 -2.26 -5.46
C ALA A 173 3.09 -0.87 -6.13
N PHE A 174 2.62 -0.74 -7.37
CA PHE A 174 2.57 0.55 -8.05
C PHE A 174 1.58 1.53 -7.41
N ALA A 175 0.42 1.05 -6.94
CA ALA A 175 -0.56 1.90 -6.25
C ALA A 175 0.01 2.43 -4.92
N ALA A 176 0.68 1.60 -4.13
CA ALA A 176 1.33 2.02 -2.89
C ALA A 176 2.49 2.99 -3.17
N SER A 177 3.29 2.72 -4.20
CA SER A 177 4.35 3.62 -4.65
C SER A 177 3.81 4.99 -5.04
N ALA A 178 2.76 5.04 -5.86
CA ALA A 178 2.09 6.28 -6.26
C ALA A 178 1.50 7.02 -5.04
N TYR A 179 0.87 6.30 -4.12
CA TYR A 179 0.36 6.88 -2.87
C TYR A 179 1.47 7.55 -2.06
N GLY A 180 2.60 6.86 -1.88
CA GLY A 180 3.78 7.40 -1.20
C GLY A 180 4.32 8.67 -1.87
N LYS A 181 4.44 8.66 -3.21
CA LYS A 181 4.90 9.82 -4.00
C LYS A 181 3.98 11.03 -3.89
N LEU A 182 2.66 10.81 -3.86
CA LEU A 182 1.66 11.89 -3.88
C LEU A 182 1.37 12.45 -2.49
N THR A 183 1.51 11.65 -1.44
CA THR A 183 1.09 12.05 -0.08
C THR A 183 2.25 12.25 0.88
N GLY A 184 3.45 11.76 0.55
CA GLY A 184 4.57 11.68 1.50
C GLY A 184 4.33 10.71 2.66
N ARG A 185 3.22 9.95 2.65
CA ARG A 185 2.82 9.02 3.73
C ARG A 185 2.86 7.58 3.23
N PRO A 186 3.22 6.60 4.09
CA PRO A 186 3.24 5.21 3.69
C PRO A 186 1.84 4.66 3.40
N ALA A 187 1.76 3.87 2.33
CA ALA A 187 0.73 2.87 2.12
C ALA A 187 1.34 1.47 2.24
N ALA A 188 0.51 0.48 2.55
CA ALA A 188 0.93 -0.91 2.64
C ALA A 188 0.49 -1.72 1.41
N CYS A 189 1.33 -2.67 1.01
CA CYS A 189 0.97 -3.78 0.15
C CYS A 189 0.73 -5.02 1.00
N LEU A 190 -0.34 -5.77 0.74
CA LEU A 190 -0.60 -7.07 1.36
C LEU A 190 -0.58 -8.17 0.28
N THR A 191 0.21 -9.22 0.49
CA THR A 191 0.26 -10.38 -0.42
C THR A 191 0.65 -11.67 0.30
N ILE A 192 0.56 -12.80 -0.39
CA ILE A 192 0.93 -14.14 0.06
C ILE A 192 2.43 -14.43 -0.11
N ALA A 193 2.84 -15.62 0.30
CA ALA A 193 4.18 -16.19 0.14
C ALA A 193 4.53 -16.42 -1.34
N GLY A 194 5.80 -16.75 -1.58
CA GLY A 194 6.29 -17.20 -2.87
C GLY A 194 5.99 -16.24 -4.02
N PRO A 195 5.25 -16.69 -5.07
CA PRO A 195 5.04 -15.90 -6.29
C PRO A 195 4.32 -14.57 -6.03
N GLY A 196 3.34 -14.55 -5.12
CA GLY A 196 2.60 -13.33 -4.79
C GLY A 196 3.50 -12.25 -4.20
N ALA A 197 4.46 -12.63 -3.35
CA ALA A 197 5.48 -11.71 -2.85
C ALA A 197 6.41 -11.22 -3.97
N THR A 198 6.90 -12.12 -4.83
CA THR A 198 7.80 -11.73 -5.92
C THR A 198 7.16 -10.81 -6.96
N ASN A 199 5.84 -10.90 -7.16
CA ASN A 199 5.08 -10.01 -8.03
C ASN A 199 5.10 -8.53 -7.55
N LEU A 200 5.46 -8.26 -6.29
CA LEU A 200 5.63 -6.88 -5.81
C LEU A 200 6.93 -6.22 -6.28
N LEU A 201 7.97 -7.00 -6.62
CA LEU A 201 9.35 -6.52 -6.74
C LEU A 201 9.52 -5.35 -7.71
N THR A 202 8.83 -5.36 -8.86
CA THR A 202 8.94 -4.28 -9.84
C THR A 202 8.40 -2.96 -9.29
N GLY A 203 7.24 -2.97 -8.62
CA GLY A 203 6.68 -1.77 -8.00
C GLY A 203 7.46 -1.34 -6.75
N MET A 204 8.08 -2.27 -6.03
CA MET A 204 9.00 -1.95 -4.93
C MET A 204 10.29 -1.30 -5.43
N TRP A 205 10.79 -1.71 -6.60
CA TRP A 205 11.89 -1.00 -7.26
C TRP A 205 11.52 0.43 -7.62
N ASP A 206 10.33 0.62 -8.19
CA ASP A 206 9.79 1.95 -8.48
C ASP A 206 9.71 2.81 -7.21
N ALA A 207 9.17 2.28 -6.11
CA ALA A 207 9.14 2.99 -4.83
C ALA A 207 10.54 3.32 -4.30
N ASN A 208 11.48 2.37 -4.37
CA ASN A 208 12.85 2.55 -3.88
C ASN A 208 13.59 3.67 -4.64
N VAL A 209 13.61 3.62 -5.97
CA VAL A 209 14.36 4.61 -6.77
C VAL A 209 13.73 5.99 -6.75
N ASP A 210 12.39 6.06 -6.58
CA ASP A 210 11.68 7.33 -6.46
C ASP A 210 11.57 7.84 -5.02
N ARG A 211 12.14 7.11 -4.05
CA ARG A 211 12.12 7.45 -2.62
C ARG A 211 10.70 7.60 -2.07
N ALA A 212 9.81 6.68 -2.42
CA ALA A 212 8.46 6.63 -1.91
C ALA A 212 8.40 5.78 -0.63
N PRO A 213 7.77 6.27 0.46
CA PRO A 213 7.56 5.47 1.66
C PRO A 213 6.51 4.38 1.39
N VAL A 214 6.88 3.10 1.51
CA VAL A 214 5.97 1.96 1.27
C VAL A 214 6.25 0.84 2.28
N LEU A 215 5.19 0.17 2.73
CA LEU A 215 5.29 -1.09 3.48
C LEU A 215 4.95 -2.27 2.57
N ALA A 216 5.83 -3.26 2.43
CA ALA A 216 5.54 -4.55 1.84
C ALA A 216 5.24 -5.55 2.96
N LEU A 217 4.01 -6.05 3.04
CA LEU A 217 3.59 -7.04 4.01
C LEU A 217 3.32 -8.35 3.26
N THR A 218 4.25 -9.29 3.37
CA THR A 218 4.19 -10.57 2.65
C THR A 218 3.90 -11.69 3.62
N GLY A 219 2.94 -12.55 3.29
CA GLY A 219 2.81 -13.86 3.92
C GLY A 219 4.04 -14.74 3.70
N GLN A 220 4.16 -15.79 4.49
CA GLN A 220 5.21 -16.80 4.37
C GLN A 220 4.73 -18.13 4.95
N VAL A 221 5.29 -19.23 4.45
CA VAL A 221 5.08 -20.57 5.02
C VAL A 221 5.41 -20.60 6.53
N GLN A 222 5.00 -21.65 7.22
CA GLN A 222 5.31 -21.84 8.64
C GLN A 222 6.83 -21.88 8.89
N THR A 223 7.29 -21.31 9.99
CA THR A 223 8.73 -21.21 10.32
C THR A 223 9.46 -22.55 10.32
N GLN A 224 8.79 -23.62 10.73
CA GLN A 224 9.34 -24.99 10.81
C GLN A 224 9.75 -25.60 9.46
N VAL A 225 9.25 -25.06 8.34
CA VAL A 225 9.53 -25.56 6.98
C VAL A 225 10.35 -24.60 6.13
N PHE A 226 11.08 -23.67 6.76
CA PHE A 226 12.00 -22.78 6.05
C PHE A 226 13.22 -23.54 5.52
N GLY A 227 13.39 -23.59 4.20
CA GLY A 227 14.58 -24.14 3.54
C GLY A 227 14.43 -25.53 2.90
N PRO A 228 13.61 -26.47 3.43
CA PRO A 228 13.32 -27.74 2.77
C PRO A 228 12.65 -27.65 1.38
N GLY A 229 12.26 -26.45 0.92
CA GLY A 229 11.61 -26.27 -0.38
C GLY A 229 10.12 -26.60 -0.34
N ALA A 230 9.43 -26.15 0.72
CA ALA A 230 7.98 -26.27 0.80
C ALA A 230 7.28 -25.52 -0.35
N PHE A 231 6.01 -25.86 -0.61
CA PHE A 231 5.22 -25.15 -1.59
C PHE A 231 5.18 -23.64 -1.27
N GLN A 232 5.60 -22.81 -2.23
CA GLN A 232 5.73 -21.34 -2.11
C GLN A 232 6.80 -20.83 -1.12
N ASP A 233 7.69 -21.67 -0.60
CA ASP A 233 8.85 -21.25 0.19
C ASP A 233 9.91 -20.56 -0.70
N ILE A 234 10.01 -19.25 -0.58
CA ILE A 234 11.05 -18.42 -1.20
C ILE A 234 11.77 -17.66 -0.09
N ASP A 235 13.09 -17.50 -0.20
CA ASP A 235 13.87 -16.59 0.64
C ASP A 235 13.52 -15.12 0.33
N LEU A 236 12.39 -14.68 0.88
CA LEU A 236 11.84 -13.34 0.68
C LEU A 236 12.75 -12.27 1.28
N LYS A 237 13.53 -12.58 2.31
CA LYS A 237 14.49 -11.63 2.90
C LYS A 237 15.58 -11.30 1.90
N SER A 238 16.19 -12.31 1.29
CA SER A 238 17.20 -12.10 0.24
C SER A 238 16.60 -11.47 -1.01
N ALA A 239 15.40 -11.90 -1.44
CA ALA A 239 14.74 -11.35 -2.62
C ALA A 239 14.43 -9.84 -2.49
N PHE A 240 13.97 -9.40 -1.31
CA PHE A 240 13.62 -8.00 -1.08
C PHE A 240 14.79 -7.12 -0.62
N HIS A 241 15.96 -7.70 -0.33
CA HIS A 241 17.14 -6.94 0.14
C HIS A 241 17.53 -5.81 -0.82
N ALA A 242 17.40 -6.01 -2.13
CA ALA A 242 17.76 -4.99 -3.13
C ALA A 242 16.75 -3.84 -3.22
N VAL A 243 15.50 -4.05 -2.81
CA VAL A 243 14.40 -3.09 -2.96
C VAL A 243 13.98 -2.42 -1.67
N SER A 244 14.48 -2.87 -0.51
CA SER A 244 14.06 -2.38 0.80
C SER A 244 15.24 -1.94 1.67
N LYS A 245 15.00 -0.95 2.53
CA LYS A 245 15.97 -0.51 3.55
C LYS A 245 15.83 -1.24 4.87
N PHE A 246 14.65 -1.79 5.10
CA PHE A 246 14.33 -2.59 6.27
C PHE A 246 13.58 -3.83 5.82
N SER A 247 14.06 -5.02 6.17
CA SER A 247 13.44 -6.29 5.82
C SER A 247 13.66 -7.29 6.95
N GLN A 248 12.58 -7.71 7.61
CA GLN A 248 12.63 -8.61 8.75
C GLN A 248 11.49 -9.63 8.75
N PRO A 249 11.75 -10.89 9.16
CA PRO A 249 10.70 -11.83 9.49
C PRO A 249 10.04 -11.50 10.82
N VAL A 250 8.73 -11.68 10.87
CA VAL A 250 7.90 -11.60 12.08
C VAL A 250 7.94 -12.97 12.73
N LEU A 251 8.88 -13.16 13.66
CA LEU A 251 9.05 -14.42 14.41
C LEU A 251 8.23 -14.38 15.70
N ASN A 252 7.84 -15.56 16.23
CA ASN A 252 7.12 -15.68 17.51
C ASN A 252 7.75 -14.87 18.66
N SER A 253 9.10 -14.85 18.75
CA SER A 253 9.82 -14.12 19.81
C SER A 253 10.00 -12.62 19.55
N SER A 254 9.39 -12.07 18.49
CA SER A 254 9.57 -10.66 18.13
C SER A 254 8.86 -9.74 19.12
N ASN A 255 9.40 -8.54 19.31
CA ASN A 255 8.60 -7.45 19.84
C ASN A 255 7.76 -6.87 18.69
N HIS A 256 6.56 -7.41 18.50
CA HIS A 256 5.71 -7.15 17.33
C HIS A 256 5.34 -5.67 17.12
N ALA A 257 5.00 -4.96 18.21
CA ALA A 257 4.70 -3.52 18.15
C ALA A 257 5.95 -2.69 17.81
N GLU A 258 7.12 -3.07 18.34
CA GLU A 258 8.38 -2.40 18.00
C GLU A 258 8.81 -2.68 16.56
N LEU A 259 8.66 -3.93 16.11
CA LEU A 259 9.02 -4.35 14.76
C LEU A 259 8.21 -3.59 13.70
N MET A 260 6.89 -3.49 13.87
CA MET A 260 6.05 -2.69 12.98
C MET A 260 6.40 -1.20 13.06
N SER A 261 6.71 -0.68 14.25
CA SER A 261 7.13 0.72 14.40
C SER A 261 8.43 1.02 13.67
N LEU A 262 9.41 0.12 13.72
CA LEU A 262 10.67 0.27 13.01
C LEU A 262 10.47 0.21 11.49
N ALA A 263 9.59 -0.66 11.01
CA ALA A 263 9.21 -0.69 9.58
C ALA A 263 8.54 0.63 9.15
N CYS A 264 7.57 1.14 9.91
CA CYS A 264 6.91 2.42 9.60
C CYS A 264 7.90 3.58 9.65
N LYS A 265 8.74 3.64 10.69
CA LYS A 265 9.77 4.66 10.87
C LYS A 265 10.79 4.62 9.75
N SER A 266 11.28 3.44 9.37
CA SER A 266 12.25 3.29 8.28
C SER A 266 11.66 3.76 6.96
N ALA A 267 10.44 3.33 6.62
CA ALA A 267 9.77 3.77 5.40
C ALA A 267 9.64 5.30 5.33
N LEU A 268 9.27 5.96 6.43
CA LEU A 268 9.12 7.41 6.53
C LEU A 268 10.45 8.17 6.50
N VAL A 269 11.39 7.81 7.37
CA VAL A 269 12.66 8.53 7.56
C VAL A 269 13.61 8.32 6.39
N GLU A 270 13.78 7.07 5.95
CA GLU A 270 14.64 6.73 4.81
C GLU A 270 13.96 7.04 3.47
N ARG A 271 12.64 7.31 3.48
CA ARG A 271 11.81 7.49 2.28
C ARG A 271 11.99 6.30 1.34
N ASN A 272 11.66 5.11 1.82
CA ASN A 272 11.98 3.86 1.13
C ASN A 272 10.94 2.76 1.41
N VAL A 273 11.18 1.58 0.85
CA VAL A 273 10.40 0.38 1.13
C VAL A 273 10.88 -0.25 2.44
N SER A 274 9.94 -0.59 3.31
CA SER A 274 10.14 -1.51 4.44
C SER A 274 9.32 -2.78 4.24
N HIS A 275 9.92 -3.92 4.53
CA HIS A 275 9.37 -5.24 4.26
C HIS A 275 9.24 -6.05 5.56
N LEU A 276 8.06 -6.59 5.80
CA LEU A 276 7.78 -7.51 6.90
C LEU A 276 7.25 -8.82 6.32
N ILE A 277 7.85 -9.92 6.76
CA ILE A 277 7.53 -11.29 6.30
C ILE A 277 6.77 -11.98 7.43
N PHE A 278 5.52 -12.40 7.19
CA PHE A 278 4.60 -12.93 8.19
C PHE A 278 4.42 -14.45 8.01
N PRO A 279 5.11 -15.30 8.80
CA PRO A 279 4.92 -16.75 8.78
C PRO A 279 3.53 -17.15 9.29
N ASP A 280 2.93 -18.17 8.70
CA ASP A 280 1.58 -18.65 9.03
C ASP A 280 1.39 -18.99 10.51
N ASP A 281 2.39 -19.61 11.15
CA ASP A 281 2.36 -20.03 12.55
C ASP A 281 2.45 -18.86 13.56
N VAL A 282 2.76 -17.65 13.09
CA VAL A 282 2.95 -16.47 13.96
C VAL A 282 1.75 -15.53 13.91
N GLN A 283 1.08 -15.44 12.76
CA GLN A 283 0.07 -14.41 12.50
C GLN A 283 -1.09 -14.41 13.50
N THR A 284 -1.53 -15.60 13.93
CA THR A 284 -2.71 -15.79 14.78
C THR A 284 -2.38 -16.10 16.24
N ILE A 285 -1.12 -15.92 16.66
CA ILE A 285 -0.75 -16.05 18.07
C ILE A 285 -1.50 -14.97 18.86
N GLU A 286 -2.23 -15.36 19.90
CA GLU A 286 -2.94 -14.42 20.78
C GLU A 286 -1.98 -13.43 21.44
N SER A 287 -2.39 -12.16 21.55
CA SER A 287 -1.55 -11.12 22.13
C SER A 287 -2.33 -9.97 22.75
N GLU A 288 -2.04 -9.72 24.03
CA GLU A 288 -2.49 -8.55 24.78
C GLU A 288 -1.47 -7.41 24.79
N ALA A 289 -0.42 -7.49 23.96
CA ALA A 289 0.61 -6.46 23.90
C ALA A 289 0.03 -5.11 23.43
N ALA A 290 0.47 -4.00 24.04
CA ALA A 290 0.05 -2.69 23.61
C ALA A 290 0.61 -2.35 22.21
N ALA A 291 -0.25 -1.82 21.34
CA ALA A 291 0.19 -1.23 20.08
C ALA A 291 1.08 0.00 20.33
N SER A 292 2.01 0.26 19.41
CA SER A 292 2.93 1.40 19.51
C SER A 292 2.54 2.53 18.55
N GLY A 293 3.27 3.65 18.58
CA GLY A 293 3.00 4.82 17.74
C GLY A 293 4.21 5.75 17.62
N PRO A 294 4.12 6.82 16.82
CA PRO A 294 5.26 7.66 16.45
C PRO A 294 5.75 8.62 17.54
N SER A 295 4.98 8.82 18.62
CA SER A 295 5.30 9.80 19.67
C SER A 295 6.67 9.53 20.30
N GLY A 296 7.53 10.54 20.32
CA GLY A 296 8.91 10.44 20.84
C GLY A 296 9.86 9.61 19.96
N ARG A 297 9.43 9.13 18.79
CA ARG A 297 10.22 8.28 17.89
C ARG A 297 10.71 8.98 16.63
N THR A 298 10.18 10.16 16.32
CA THR A 298 10.57 11.01 15.19
C THR A 298 10.86 12.43 15.68
N GLY A 299 11.95 13.04 15.21
CA GLY A 299 12.27 14.45 15.45
C GLY A 299 11.71 15.36 14.36
N GLY A 300 11.92 16.67 14.50
CA GLY A 300 11.67 17.62 13.41
C GLY A 300 12.57 17.33 12.21
N SER A 301 12.04 17.54 11.00
CA SER A 301 12.76 17.29 9.74
C SER A 301 13.56 18.48 9.23
N VAL A 302 13.32 19.69 9.78
CA VAL A 302 13.91 20.93 9.23
C VAL A 302 15.40 21.02 9.58
N VAL A 303 16.23 20.95 8.55
CA VAL A 303 17.68 21.24 8.63
C VAL A 303 17.94 22.60 7.99
N VAL A 304 18.43 23.56 8.78
CA VAL A 304 18.81 24.88 8.29
C VAL A 304 20.27 24.86 7.84
N PRO A 305 20.61 25.38 6.65
CA PRO A 305 22.00 25.51 6.23
C PRO A 305 22.87 26.31 7.20
N SER A 306 24.18 26.07 7.16
CA SER A 306 25.12 26.79 8.01
C SER A 306 25.13 28.28 7.67
N LYS A 307 25.52 29.13 8.64
CA LYS A 307 25.64 30.57 8.40
C LYS A 307 26.62 30.87 7.25
N ASP A 308 27.75 30.16 7.22
CA ASP A 308 28.78 30.37 6.21
C ASP A 308 28.30 29.98 4.80
N ASP A 309 27.52 28.90 4.67
CA ASP A 309 26.91 28.52 3.39
C ASP A 309 25.87 29.55 2.94
N LEU A 310 25.06 30.07 3.87
CA LEU A 310 24.06 31.10 3.57
C LEU A 310 24.70 32.42 3.14
N ASP A 311 25.79 32.83 3.80
CA ASP A 311 26.50 34.06 3.50
C ASP A 311 27.24 33.95 2.15
N GLN A 312 27.84 32.79 1.85
CA GLN A 312 28.43 32.50 0.53
C GLN A 312 27.37 32.45 -0.58
N ALA A 313 26.24 31.78 -0.34
CA ALA A 313 25.14 31.70 -1.29
C ALA A 313 24.59 33.10 -1.61
N ALA A 314 24.35 33.92 -0.57
CA ALA A 314 23.91 35.29 -0.75
C ALA A 314 24.93 36.13 -1.54
N GLY A 315 26.24 35.95 -1.28
CA GLY A 315 27.30 36.61 -2.05
C GLY A 315 27.26 36.28 -3.54
N LEU A 316 27.13 35.00 -3.89
CA LEU A 316 27.00 34.55 -5.27
C LEU A 316 25.72 35.07 -5.93
N ILE A 317 24.58 35.00 -5.22
CA ILE A 317 23.28 35.46 -5.74
C ILE A 317 23.29 36.97 -5.97
N ASN A 318 23.84 37.76 -5.04
CA ASN A 318 23.91 39.23 -5.16
C ASN A 318 24.87 39.70 -6.27
N ALA A 319 25.88 38.89 -6.62
CA ALA A 319 26.81 39.20 -7.70
C ALA A 319 26.26 38.84 -9.10
N ALA A 320 25.32 37.88 -9.17
CA ALA A 320 24.74 37.41 -10.42
C ALA A 320 23.86 38.47 -11.09
N GLN A 321 23.97 38.58 -12.41
CA GLN A 321 23.15 39.46 -13.25
C GLN A 321 22.02 38.69 -13.95
N ARG A 322 22.21 37.39 -14.20
CA ARG A 322 21.23 36.51 -14.84
C ARG A 322 21.09 35.19 -14.08
N PRO A 323 20.71 35.23 -12.78
CA PRO A 323 20.50 34.01 -12.02
C PRO A 323 19.28 33.26 -12.55
N VAL A 324 19.36 31.94 -12.60
CA VAL A 324 18.24 31.06 -12.95
C VAL A 324 18.03 30.01 -11.87
N ILE A 325 16.78 29.60 -11.66
CA ILE A 325 16.44 28.54 -10.71
C ILE A 325 16.12 27.27 -11.47
N VAL A 326 16.75 26.16 -11.08
CA VAL A 326 16.38 24.81 -11.50
C VAL A 326 15.67 24.12 -10.35
N MET A 327 14.35 24.01 -10.47
CA MET A 327 13.46 23.44 -9.46
C MET A 327 13.22 21.95 -9.72
N GLY A 328 13.76 21.11 -8.86
CA GLY A 328 13.56 19.67 -8.90
C GLY A 328 12.40 19.19 -8.03
N HIS A 329 12.09 17.90 -8.13
CA HIS A 329 11.01 17.28 -7.35
C HIS A 329 11.23 17.38 -5.83
N GLY A 330 12.48 17.48 -5.35
CA GLY A 330 12.75 17.70 -3.94
C GLY A 330 12.14 18.99 -3.37
N ALA A 331 11.77 19.95 -4.23
CA ALA A 331 11.18 21.22 -3.84
C ALA A 331 9.64 21.20 -3.70
N VAL A 332 8.96 20.05 -3.77
CA VAL A 332 7.48 19.95 -3.67
C VAL A 332 6.95 20.69 -2.43
N GLU A 333 7.47 20.37 -1.24
CA GLU A 333 7.05 21.00 0.02
C GLU A 333 7.53 22.46 0.16
N ALA A 334 8.54 22.86 -0.63
CA ALA A 334 9.12 24.20 -0.61
C ALA A 334 8.61 25.08 -1.76
N ARG A 335 7.59 24.64 -2.50
CA ARG A 335 7.11 25.29 -3.73
C ARG A 335 6.94 26.80 -3.59
N ALA A 336 6.18 27.23 -2.58
CA ALA A 336 5.87 28.64 -2.36
C ALA A 336 7.12 29.46 -2.02
N ALA A 337 8.04 28.90 -1.24
CA ALA A 337 9.28 29.57 -0.85
C ALA A 337 10.22 29.77 -2.05
N VAL A 338 10.32 28.78 -2.93
CA VAL A 338 11.13 28.87 -4.16
C VAL A 338 10.53 29.88 -5.14
N ILE A 339 9.20 29.91 -5.31
CA ILE A 339 8.53 30.89 -6.16
C ILE A 339 8.75 32.31 -5.61
N GLY A 340 8.59 32.52 -4.30
CA GLY A 340 8.85 33.83 -3.69
C GLY A 340 10.31 34.29 -3.83
N LEU A 341 11.27 33.37 -3.75
CA LEU A 341 12.67 33.67 -4.04
C LEU A 341 12.86 34.07 -5.52
N ALA A 342 12.21 33.35 -6.45
CA ALA A 342 12.28 33.66 -7.88
C ALA A 342 11.70 35.04 -8.21
N GLU A 343 10.54 35.37 -7.64
CA GLU A 343 9.89 36.69 -7.78
C GLU A 343 10.80 37.81 -7.24
N ARG A 344 11.40 37.59 -6.06
CA ARG A 344 12.33 38.55 -5.45
C ARG A 344 13.56 38.82 -6.32
N LEU A 345 14.05 37.80 -7.01
CA LEU A 345 15.22 37.90 -7.88
C LEU A 345 14.88 38.35 -9.32
N GLY A 346 13.60 38.31 -9.71
CA GLY A 346 13.23 38.36 -11.13
C GLY A 346 13.79 37.18 -11.93
N ALA A 347 14.14 36.07 -11.26
CA ALA A 347 14.84 34.94 -11.88
C ALA A 347 13.85 34.00 -12.59
N PRO A 348 14.15 33.51 -13.79
CA PRO A 348 13.38 32.45 -14.43
C PRO A 348 13.53 31.13 -13.68
N VAL A 349 12.43 30.38 -13.58
CA VAL A 349 12.34 29.07 -12.93
C VAL A 349 12.09 28.01 -13.99
N MET A 350 13.10 27.16 -14.19
CA MET A 350 12.98 25.94 -14.98
C MET A 350 12.72 24.76 -14.05
N THR A 351 11.94 23.78 -14.49
CA THR A 351 11.75 22.54 -13.73
C THR A 351 12.52 21.38 -14.33
N THR A 352 12.91 20.42 -13.50
CA THR A 352 13.24 19.08 -14.02
C THR A 352 11.98 18.40 -14.56
N PHE A 353 12.14 17.27 -15.27
CA PHE A 353 10.99 16.50 -15.76
C PHE A 353 10.02 16.11 -14.61
N LYS A 354 10.55 15.56 -13.50
CA LYS A 354 9.74 15.21 -12.31
C LYS A 354 9.24 16.43 -11.52
N GLY A 355 9.83 17.60 -11.75
CA GLY A 355 9.41 18.86 -11.15
C GLY A 355 8.33 19.60 -11.95
N LYS A 356 7.90 19.10 -13.12
CA LYS A 356 6.85 19.77 -13.89
C LYS A 356 5.59 19.94 -13.05
N GLY A 357 5.00 21.14 -13.11
CA GLY A 357 3.82 21.51 -12.33
C GLY A 357 4.13 22.18 -10.99
N LEU A 358 5.39 22.19 -10.55
CA LEU A 358 5.79 22.92 -9.35
C LEU A 358 5.69 24.44 -9.51
N ILE A 359 5.84 24.96 -10.72
CA ILE A 359 5.46 26.34 -11.08
C ILE A 359 4.39 26.27 -12.17
N ALA A 360 3.40 27.16 -12.12
CA ALA A 360 2.36 27.20 -13.14
C ALA A 360 2.97 27.68 -14.46
N ASP A 361 2.61 27.05 -15.58
CA ASP A 361 3.13 27.43 -16.91
C ASP A 361 2.72 28.88 -17.31
N SER A 362 1.70 29.45 -16.66
CA SER A 362 1.25 30.84 -16.82
C SER A 362 1.97 31.85 -15.91
N HIS A 363 2.81 31.40 -15.00
CA HIS A 363 3.53 32.28 -14.08
C HIS A 363 4.58 33.11 -14.84
N PRO A 364 4.75 34.42 -14.57
CA PRO A 364 5.71 35.27 -15.30
C PRO A 364 7.15 34.75 -15.28
N ASN A 365 7.59 34.18 -14.15
CA ASN A 365 8.92 33.57 -14.00
C ASN A 365 9.02 32.13 -14.54
N ALA A 366 7.96 31.51 -15.06
CA ALA A 366 8.06 30.13 -15.55
C ALA A 366 8.86 30.05 -16.86
N ALA A 367 9.89 29.20 -16.89
CA ALA A 367 10.78 29.02 -18.03
C ALA A 367 10.74 27.60 -18.64
N GLY A 368 9.70 26.83 -18.32
CA GLY A 368 9.45 25.50 -18.88
C GLY A 368 10.29 24.38 -18.25
N VAL A 369 10.28 23.21 -18.91
CA VAL A 369 11.00 22.02 -18.46
C VAL A 369 12.39 21.99 -19.10
N LEU A 370 13.42 21.73 -18.31
CA LEU A 370 14.81 21.59 -18.76
C LEU A 370 15.14 20.13 -19.14
N GLY A 371 15.98 19.95 -20.15
CA GLY A 371 16.59 18.67 -20.51
C GLY A 371 16.08 18.04 -21.81
N ARG A 372 16.38 16.75 -22.02
CA ARG A 372 16.13 16.04 -23.28
C ARG A 372 14.64 15.98 -23.67
N SER A 373 13.74 15.96 -22.69
CA SER A 373 12.28 16.02 -22.88
C SER A 373 11.72 17.42 -22.57
N GLY A 374 12.58 18.43 -22.53
CA GLY A 374 12.27 19.79 -22.14
C GLY A 374 11.91 20.70 -23.32
N THR A 375 11.98 22.00 -23.07
CA THR A 375 11.67 23.05 -24.06
C THR A 375 12.94 23.81 -24.46
N PRO A 376 13.05 24.29 -25.71
CA PRO A 376 14.19 25.12 -26.13
C PRO A 376 14.35 26.39 -25.31
N ILE A 377 13.26 26.94 -24.78
CA ILE A 377 13.25 28.14 -23.94
C ILE A 377 14.01 27.90 -22.63
N ALA A 378 13.76 26.77 -21.96
CA ALA A 378 14.50 26.39 -20.76
C ALA A 378 16.01 26.28 -21.05
N SER A 379 16.37 25.59 -22.15
CA SER A 379 17.77 25.48 -22.57
C SER A 379 18.41 26.84 -22.86
N TRP A 380 17.69 27.77 -23.48
CA TRP A 380 18.18 29.12 -23.73
C TRP A 380 18.47 29.88 -22.44
N PHE A 381 17.53 29.91 -21.48
CA PHE A 381 17.75 30.55 -20.18
C PHE A 381 18.94 29.94 -19.43
N MET A 382 19.07 28.62 -19.41
CA MET A 382 20.22 27.96 -18.80
C MET A 382 21.53 28.39 -19.47
N ASN A 383 21.57 28.44 -20.80
CA ASN A 383 22.76 28.83 -21.57
C ASN A 383 23.15 30.31 -21.39
N GLU A 384 22.20 31.20 -21.13
CA GLU A 384 22.47 32.62 -20.86
C GLU A 384 22.77 32.93 -19.38
N ALA A 385 22.45 32.00 -18.47
CA ALA A 385 22.63 32.17 -17.04
C ALA A 385 24.10 32.41 -16.63
N ASP A 386 24.34 33.28 -15.66
CA ASP A 386 25.66 33.41 -15.02
C ASP A 386 25.71 32.73 -13.63
N LEU A 387 24.55 32.31 -13.11
CA LEU A 387 24.42 31.52 -11.89
C LEU A 387 23.22 30.56 -12.00
N ILE A 388 23.42 29.29 -11.63
CA ILE A 388 22.35 28.31 -11.50
C ILE A 388 22.09 28.03 -10.01
N ILE A 389 20.85 28.21 -9.58
CA ILE A 389 20.37 27.86 -8.24
C ILE A 389 19.55 26.57 -8.37
N ALA A 390 20.19 25.43 -8.15
CA ALA A 390 19.57 24.11 -8.25
C ALA A 390 18.98 23.70 -6.89
N LEU A 391 17.66 23.56 -6.83
CA LEU A 391 16.92 23.29 -5.59
C LEU A 391 16.22 21.93 -5.69
N GLY A 392 16.69 20.94 -4.92
CA GLY A 392 16.08 19.60 -4.86
C GLY A 392 16.12 18.82 -6.17
N SER A 393 17.22 18.98 -6.92
CA SER A 393 17.46 18.31 -8.20
C SER A 393 18.50 17.22 -8.06
N SER A 394 18.28 16.06 -8.70
CA SER A 394 19.19 14.91 -8.70
C SER A 394 20.31 14.98 -9.74
N PHE A 395 20.37 16.03 -10.56
CA PHE A 395 21.37 16.19 -11.62
C PHE A 395 21.41 15.01 -12.62
N ALA A 396 20.26 14.36 -12.85
CA ALA A 396 20.16 13.33 -13.87
C ALA A 396 20.60 13.86 -15.24
N ASN A 397 21.36 13.06 -16.00
CA ASN A 397 21.79 13.39 -17.36
C ASN A 397 20.61 13.78 -18.27
N HIS A 398 19.41 13.29 -17.99
CA HIS A 398 18.20 13.64 -18.72
C HIS A 398 17.77 15.10 -18.53
N THR A 399 18.04 15.69 -17.36
CA THR A 399 17.84 17.12 -17.07
C THR A 399 18.92 17.96 -17.75
N GLY A 400 20.18 17.50 -17.73
CA GLY A 400 21.28 18.17 -18.44
C GLY A 400 21.59 19.58 -17.91
N ILE A 401 21.76 19.73 -16.59
CA ILE A 401 22.21 20.99 -15.99
C ILE A 401 23.64 21.28 -16.45
N GLU A 402 23.88 22.48 -16.99
CA GLU A 402 25.18 22.88 -17.52
C GLU A 402 26.25 23.01 -16.41
N ALA A 403 27.22 22.10 -16.43
CA ALA A 403 28.21 21.93 -15.36
C ALA A 403 29.33 22.99 -15.36
N SER A 404 29.53 23.71 -16.48
CA SER A 404 30.58 24.73 -16.59
C SER A 404 30.23 26.07 -15.91
N LYS A 405 28.97 26.27 -15.53
CA LYS A 405 28.49 27.50 -14.89
C LYS A 405 28.66 27.45 -13.37
N PRO A 406 28.67 28.59 -12.68
CA PRO A 406 28.55 28.62 -11.22
C PRO A 406 27.22 28.00 -10.77
N ILE A 407 27.28 27.07 -9.80
CA ILE A 407 26.10 26.35 -9.30
C ILE A 407 26.05 26.41 -7.77
N ILE A 408 24.92 26.91 -7.26
CA ILE A 408 24.49 26.66 -5.88
C ILE A 408 23.55 25.45 -5.93
N GLN A 409 23.91 24.36 -5.25
CA GLN A 409 23.07 23.17 -5.14
C GLN A 409 22.57 23.03 -3.70
N VAL A 410 21.26 23.05 -3.51
CA VAL A 410 20.64 22.85 -2.19
C VAL A 410 19.90 21.52 -2.19
N ASP A 411 20.29 20.64 -1.28
CA ASP A 411 19.62 19.35 -1.06
C ASP A 411 19.72 18.91 0.40
N PHE A 412 18.70 18.22 0.88
CA PHE A 412 18.70 17.58 2.19
C PHE A 412 19.56 16.30 2.18
N GLU A 413 19.59 15.59 1.06
CA GLU A 413 20.36 14.38 0.89
C GLU A 413 21.81 14.71 0.55
N ARG A 414 22.70 14.54 1.54
CA ARG A 414 24.13 14.88 1.39
C ARG A 414 24.78 14.18 0.21
N MET A 415 24.37 12.94 -0.09
CA MET A 415 24.90 12.18 -1.22
C MET A 415 24.46 12.70 -2.61
N GLN A 416 23.53 13.65 -2.68
CA GLN A 416 23.16 14.32 -3.94
C GLN A 416 24.06 15.50 -4.26
N LEU A 417 24.65 16.14 -3.25
CA LEU A 417 25.49 17.32 -3.41
C LEU A 417 26.75 16.96 -4.19
N GLY A 418 26.92 17.54 -5.38
CA GLY A 418 28.07 17.30 -6.26
C GLY A 418 28.22 15.85 -6.75
N LYS A 419 27.13 15.06 -6.76
CA LYS A 419 27.18 13.61 -6.99
C LYS A 419 27.84 13.18 -8.30
N PHE A 420 27.55 13.88 -9.39
CA PHE A 420 28.05 13.53 -10.73
C PHE A 420 29.22 14.40 -11.18
N HIS A 421 29.25 15.64 -10.73
CA HIS A 421 30.32 16.60 -10.96
C HIS A 421 30.33 17.62 -9.83
N PRO A 422 31.47 18.27 -9.55
CA PRO A 422 31.53 19.34 -8.55
C PRO A 422 30.56 20.47 -8.88
N VAL A 423 30.09 21.14 -7.84
CA VAL A 423 29.30 22.38 -7.90
C VAL A 423 30.06 23.47 -7.15
N THR A 424 29.78 24.73 -7.46
CA THR A 424 30.48 25.86 -6.83
C THR A 424 30.20 25.95 -5.34
N LEU A 425 28.93 25.77 -4.94
CA LEU A 425 28.52 25.81 -3.55
C LEU A 425 27.49 24.69 -3.27
N PRO A 426 27.92 23.56 -2.70
CA PRO A 426 27.01 22.56 -2.16
C PRO A 426 26.47 23.02 -0.81
N VAL A 427 25.14 23.11 -0.67
CA VAL A 427 24.46 23.57 0.54
C VAL A 427 23.60 22.44 1.09
N TRP A 428 23.94 21.96 2.29
CA TRP A 428 23.14 20.95 2.96
C TRP A 428 22.01 21.60 3.78
N GLY A 429 20.77 21.24 3.47
CA GLY A 429 19.62 21.68 4.24
C GLY A 429 18.30 21.53 3.49
N GLU A 430 17.21 21.83 4.19
CA GLU A 430 15.88 21.87 3.61
C GLU A 430 15.72 23.09 2.71
N ILE A 431 15.13 22.90 1.52
CA ILE A 431 15.02 23.94 0.49
C ILE A 431 14.21 25.13 0.99
N GLY A 432 13.11 24.87 1.70
CA GLY A 432 12.29 25.94 2.30
C GLY A 432 13.06 26.73 3.35
N ALA A 433 13.86 26.06 4.18
CA ALA A 433 14.71 26.70 5.19
C ALA A 433 15.82 27.53 4.55
N PHE A 434 16.46 27.01 3.49
CA PHE A 434 17.42 27.77 2.70
C PHE A 434 16.78 29.02 2.10
N CYS A 435 15.64 28.91 1.42
CA CYS A 435 14.97 30.06 0.81
C CYS A 435 14.61 31.12 1.86
N ALA A 436 14.03 30.71 2.99
CA ALA A 436 13.68 31.61 4.09
C ALA A 436 14.91 32.28 4.71
N ALA A 437 16.01 31.56 4.89
CA ALA A 437 17.22 32.08 5.51
C ALA A 437 18.05 32.94 4.55
N VAL A 438 18.14 32.60 3.26
CA VAL A 438 18.95 33.36 2.30
C VAL A 438 18.26 34.67 1.91
N THR A 439 16.93 34.71 1.82
CA THR A 439 16.17 35.88 1.32
C THR A 439 16.49 37.19 2.06
N PRO A 440 16.57 37.26 3.40
CA PRO A 440 16.94 38.48 4.12
C PRO A 440 18.38 38.96 3.88
N ARG A 441 19.25 38.10 3.33
CA ARG A 441 20.66 38.41 3.02
C ARG A 441 20.83 38.95 1.60
N LEU A 442 19.77 38.96 0.81
CA LEU A 442 19.80 39.43 -0.57
C LEU A 442 19.65 40.94 -0.62
N SER A 443 20.58 41.59 -1.33
CA SER A 443 20.50 43.02 -1.66
C SER A 443 19.24 43.25 -2.49
N GLY A 444 18.37 44.16 -2.05
CA GLY A 444 17.03 44.22 -2.61
C GLY A 444 16.95 44.70 -4.05
N ALA A 445 16.22 43.96 -4.88
CA ALA A 445 15.28 44.58 -5.82
C ALA A 445 14.03 45.01 -5.02
N ALA A 446 14.16 46.06 -4.22
CA ALA A 446 12.98 46.82 -3.83
C ALA A 446 12.54 47.57 -5.09
N GLY A 447 11.30 47.35 -5.52
CA GLY A 447 10.76 47.93 -6.74
C GLY A 447 11.09 49.42 -6.86
N SER A 448 11.77 49.77 -7.95
CA SER A 448 11.69 51.08 -8.59
C SER A 448 10.80 50.93 -9.81
#